data_AF-A0A1X2DQ61-F1
#
_entry.id   AF-A0A1X2DQ61-F1
#
_cell.length_a   1.000
_cell.length_b   1.000
_cell.length_c   1.000
_cell.angle_alpha   90.00
_cell.angle_beta   90.00
_cell.angle_gamma   90.00
#
_symmetry.space_group_name_H-M   'P 1'
#
loop_
_entity.id
_entity.type
_entity.pdbx_description
1 polymer ?
#
loop_
_entity_poly.entity_id
_entity_poly.type
_entity_poly.pdbx_seq_one_letter_code
_entity_poly.pdbx_strand_id
1 'polypeptide(L)'
;MSPREGTLAAWQLRARFAAGLSAMYAGEVPAYGTLVEVSGQVNAAHVARHPDAERLGSMDRVTAERHGAIRVGSPAELAAVADLFAAFGMYPVGYYDLRRAASPIPVVSTAFRPLDANELARNPFRVFTSMLATRDARYFGPELRARVETFVARRRLFDPALVERARTIAADGGCAADEAGAFVSAAVAAFALSREPVDKAWYDELSRVSAVAADVAGVGSTHINHLTPRVLDIDELYRRMTARGITMIDAIQGPPRTDGPAVLLRQTSFRALAEPCLFRGRDGRVTAGSVRVRFGEVEARGVALTRKGRERYDAAMGAPDPAAAWHRHFPPTDAEMAAEGLAYYRGGDPSAPVVYEDFLPASAAGIFRSNLDRETRARAAADDSGYDAQWLAGAIGREIRDPYALYEEAAR
;
A
#
# COMPACT_ATOMS: atom_id res chain seq x y z
N MET A 1 -17.42 -8.92 21.40
CA MET A 1 -18.89 -8.79 21.44
C MET A 1 -19.42 -9.44 20.17
N SER A 2 -20.23 -10.49 20.25
CA SER A 2 -20.85 -11.06 19.04
C SER A 2 -21.78 -10.01 18.42
N PRO A 3 -21.80 -9.84 17.09
CA PRO A 3 -22.68 -8.88 16.44
C PRO A 3 -24.15 -9.17 16.81
N ARG A 4 -24.96 -8.13 17.03
CA ARG A 4 -26.42 -8.30 17.15
C ARG A 4 -26.94 -8.88 15.83
N GLU A 5 -27.98 -9.71 15.87
CA GLU A 5 -28.61 -10.20 14.63
C GLU A 5 -28.91 -9.03 13.68
N GLY A 6 -28.47 -9.14 12.43
CA GLY A 6 -28.61 -8.10 11.42
C GLY A 6 -27.48 -7.06 11.33
N THR A 7 -26.42 -7.14 12.15
CA THR A 7 -25.23 -6.27 12.00
C THR A 7 -24.06 -6.96 11.30
N LEU A 8 -23.38 -6.22 10.43
CA LEU A 8 -22.14 -6.64 9.79
C LEU A 8 -20.94 -6.18 10.63
N ALA A 9 -20.04 -7.11 10.91
CA ALA A 9 -18.78 -6.83 11.58
C ALA A 9 -17.81 -6.07 10.65
N ALA A 10 -16.80 -5.43 11.25
CA ALA A 10 -15.77 -4.68 10.54
C ALA A 10 -15.12 -5.47 9.38
N TRP A 11 -14.79 -6.77 9.56
CA TRP A 11 -14.22 -7.57 8.48
C TRP A 11 -15.14 -7.76 7.28
N GLN A 12 -16.46 -7.82 7.48
CA GLN A 12 -17.43 -7.95 6.39
C GLN A 12 -17.53 -6.63 5.61
N LEU A 13 -17.52 -5.50 6.33
CA LEU A 13 -17.45 -4.18 5.70
C LEU A 13 -16.15 -4.01 4.92
N ARG A 14 -15.02 -4.42 5.50
CA ARG A 14 -13.69 -4.39 4.87
C ARG A 14 -13.65 -5.24 3.61
N ALA A 15 -14.19 -6.46 3.65
CA ALA A 15 -14.26 -7.34 2.49
C ALA A 15 -15.10 -6.73 1.35
N ARG A 16 -16.25 -6.12 1.68
CA ARG A 16 -17.09 -5.41 0.70
C ARG A 16 -16.39 -4.17 0.14
N PHE A 17 -15.69 -3.42 0.98
CA PHE A 17 -14.91 -2.25 0.57
C PHE A 17 -13.76 -2.63 -0.37
N ALA A 18 -12.97 -3.65 -0.03
CA ALA A 18 -11.89 -4.16 -0.87
C ALA A 18 -12.40 -4.66 -2.23
N ALA A 19 -13.53 -5.39 -2.25
CA ALA A 19 -14.17 -5.84 -3.48
C ALA A 19 -14.70 -4.67 -4.32
N GLY A 20 -15.32 -3.67 -3.69
CA GLY A 20 -15.81 -2.47 -4.35
C GLY A 20 -14.69 -1.62 -4.97
N LEU A 21 -13.58 -1.43 -4.24
CA LEU A 21 -12.38 -0.79 -4.78
C LEU A 21 -11.80 -1.58 -5.95
N SER A 22 -11.77 -2.92 -5.87
CA SER A 22 -11.28 -3.78 -6.96
C SER A 22 -12.13 -3.65 -8.22
N ALA A 23 -13.46 -3.65 -8.08
CA ALA A 23 -14.37 -3.46 -9.21
C ALA A 23 -14.24 -2.07 -9.84
N MET A 24 -14.18 -1.01 -9.01
CA MET A 24 -13.96 0.35 -9.47
C MET A 24 -12.63 0.49 -10.22
N TYR A 25 -11.53 0.00 -9.62
CA TYR A 25 -10.20 0.10 -10.21
C TYR A 25 -10.07 -0.71 -11.51
N ALA A 26 -10.73 -1.87 -11.62
CA ALA A 26 -10.79 -2.63 -12.87
C ALA A 26 -11.52 -1.88 -13.99
N GLY A 27 -12.56 -1.10 -13.66
CA GLY A 27 -13.26 -0.24 -14.62
C GLY A 27 -12.43 0.97 -15.06
N GLU A 28 -11.56 1.47 -14.18
CA GLU A 28 -10.69 2.62 -14.47
C GLU A 28 -9.36 2.24 -15.13
N VAL A 29 -8.85 1.03 -14.87
CA VAL A 29 -7.55 0.53 -15.34
C VAL A 29 -7.73 -0.90 -15.89
N PRO A 30 -8.05 -1.07 -17.20
CA PRO A 30 -8.36 -2.39 -17.76
C PRO A 30 -7.26 -3.46 -17.57
N ALA A 31 -5.99 -3.06 -17.58
CA ALA A 31 -4.86 -3.97 -17.34
C ALA A 31 -4.88 -4.61 -15.93
N TYR A 32 -5.50 -3.95 -14.95
CA TYR A 32 -5.72 -4.54 -13.62
C TYR A 32 -6.68 -5.72 -13.66
N GLY A 33 -7.74 -5.67 -14.49
CA GLY A 33 -8.65 -6.80 -14.68
C GLY A 33 -7.91 -8.05 -15.16
N THR A 34 -7.05 -7.89 -16.17
CA THR A 34 -6.17 -8.97 -16.66
C THR A 34 -5.22 -9.47 -15.58
N LEU A 35 -4.66 -8.57 -14.76
CA LEU A 35 -3.78 -8.94 -13.65
C LEU A 35 -4.51 -9.83 -12.63
N VAL A 36 -5.72 -9.46 -12.21
CA VAL A 36 -6.52 -10.25 -11.26
C VAL A 36 -6.83 -11.63 -11.82
N GLU A 37 -7.22 -11.71 -13.10
CA GLU A 37 -7.48 -12.99 -13.78
C GLU A 37 -6.24 -13.89 -13.80
N VAL A 38 -5.09 -13.35 -14.21
CA VAL A 38 -3.83 -14.10 -14.29
C VAL A 38 -3.37 -14.53 -12.91
N SER A 39 -3.49 -13.70 -11.87
CA SER A 39 -3.22 -14.07 -10.48
C SER A 39 -4.04 -15.27 -10.04
N GLY A 40 -5.36 -15.28 -10.33
CA GLY A 40 -6.22 -16.43 -10.05
C GLY A 40 -5.77 -17.72 -10.74
N GLN A 41 -5.41 -17.64 -12.02
CA GLN A 41 -4.92 -18.77 -12.80
C GLN A 41 -3.56 -19.30 -12.30
N VAL A 42 -2.68 -18.42 -11.82
CA VAL A 42 -1.37 -18.81 -11.27
C VAL A 42 -1.57 -19.48 -9.91
N ASN A 43 -2.40 -18.89 -9.04
CA ASN A 43 -2.64 -19.43 -7.69
C ASN A 43 -3.28 -20.82 -7.76
N ALA A 44 -4.33 -20.99 -8.57
CA ALA A 44 -4.97 -22.31 -8.75
C ALA A 44 -3.99 -23.37 -9.28
N ALA A 45 -3.15 -22.99 -10.25
CA ALA A 45 -2.13 -23.88 -10.82
C ALA A 45 -0.98 -24.17 -9.84
N HIS A 46 -0.70 -23.28 -8.90
CA HIS A 46 0.31 -23.46 -7.86
C HIS A 46 -0.19 -24.41 -6.78
N VAL A 47 -1.40 -24.20 -6.26
CA VAL A 47 -2.04 -25.08 -5.25
C VAL A 47 -2.19 -26.50 -5.78
N ALA A 48 -2.56 -26.67 -7.05
CA ALA A 48 -2.67 -27.99 -7.67
C ALA A 48 -1.34 -28.79 -7.72
N ARG A 49 -0.18 -28.12 -7.59
CA ARG A 49 1.15 -28.73 -7.69
C ARG A 49 1.92 -28.78 -6.36
N HIS A 50 1.52 -27.99 -5.37
CA HIS A 50 2.24 -27.84 -4.11
C HIS A 50 1.29 -28.12 -2.94
N PRO A 51 1.39 -29.30 -2.30
CA PRO A 51 0.51 -29.69 -1.19
C PRO A 51 0.53 -28.72 0.01
N ASP A 52 1.60 -27.94 0.16
CA ASP A 52 1.83 -27.00 1.26
C ASP A 52 1.54 -25.52 0.89
N ALA A 53 0.94 -25.27 -0.28
CA ALA A 53 0.68 -23.94 -0.82
C ALA A 53 -0.14 -23.02 0.10
N GLU A 54 -0.96 -23.60 0.99
CA GLU A 54 -1.86 -22.85 1.88
C GLU A 54 -1.24 -22.52 3.26
N ARG A 55 0.01 -22.92 3.52
CA ARG A 55 0.68 -22.66 4.82
C ARG A 55 0.81 -21.18 5.17
N LEU A 56 0.84 -20.31 4.15
CA LEU A 56 0.86 -18.85 4.26
C LEU A 56 -0.52 -18.21 3.95
N GLY A 57 -1.60 -18.96 4.16
CA GLY A 57 -2.99 -18.54 4.02
C GLY A 57 -3.80 -19.43 3.06
N SER A 58 -5.07 -19.67 3.40
CA SER A 58 -6.00 -20.41 2.53
C SER A 58 -6.17 -19.77 1.17
N MET A 59 -6.56 -20.56 0.17
CA MET A 59 -6.83 -20.08 -1.18
C MET A 59 -7.89 -18.97 -1.22
N ASP A 60 -8.92 -19.07 -0.37
CA ASP A 60 -9.94 -18.02 -0.23
C ASP A 60 -9.34 -16.70 0.25
N ARG A 61 -8.46 -16.77 1.28
CA ARG A 61 -7.73 -15.60 1.76
C ARG A 61 -6.87 -15.02 0.64
N VAL A 62 -6.05 -15.84 -0.02
CA VAL A 62 -5.13 -15.38 -1.08
C VAL A 62 -5.89 -14.74 -2.26
N THR A 63 -7.05 -15.26 -2.61
CA THR A 63 -7.89 -14.73 -3.70
C THR A 63 -8.57 -13.40 -3.32
N ALA A 64 -8.97 -13.26 -2.05
CA ALA A 64 -9.54 -12.01 -1.54
C ALA A 64 -8.45 -10.95 -1.25
N GLU A 65 -7.22 -11.39 -0.96
CA GLU A 65 -6.12 -10.58 -0.47
C GLU A 65 -5.65 -9.55 -1.50
N ARG A 66 -5.68 -8.29 -1.05
CA ARG A 66 -5.25 -7.13 -1.81
C ARG A 66 -4.59 -6.12 -0.88
N HIS A 67 -3.74 -5.26 -1.44
CA HIS A 67 -3.44 -3.98 -0.80
C HIS A 67 -3.70 -2.82 -1.78
N GLY A 68 -4.17 -1.69 -1.26
CA GLY A 68 -4.21 -0.44 -1.99
C GLY A 68 -3.08 0.50 -1.58
N ALA A 69 -2.82 1.52 -2.39
CA ALA A 69 -2.06 2.68 -1.97
C ALA A 69 -2.82 3.96 -2.29
N ILE A 70 -2.79 4.91 -1.37
CA ILE A 70 -3.38 6.24 -1.53
C ILE A 70 -2.41 7.31 -1.05
N ARG A 71 -2.66 8.55 -1.46
CA ARG A 71 -1.88 9.71 -1.02
C ARG A 71 -2.76 10.86 -0.54
N VAL A 72 -2.28 11.56 0.47
CA VAL A 72 -2.92 12.75 1.06
C VAL A 72 -1.89 13.87 1.26
N GLY A 73 -2.36 15.10 1.40
CA GLY A 73 -1.53 16.31 1.43
C GLY A 73 -1.30 16.90 2.82
N SER A 74 -2.07 16.51 3.84
CA SER A 74 -1.98 17.11 5.17
C SER A 74 -2.29 16.14 6.32
N PRO A 75 -1.88 16.49 7.56
CA PRO A 75 -2.28 15.76 8.77
C PRO A 75 -3.79 15.60 8.93
N ALA A 76 -4.56 16.65 8.62
CA ALA A 76 -6.03 16.62 8.75
C ALA A 76 -6.65 15.61 7.77
N GLU A 77 -6.17 15.57 6.53
CA GLU A 77 -6.61 14.57 5.54
C GLU A 77 -6.21 13.14 5.97
N LEU A 78 -5.02 12.97 6.54
CA LEU A 78 -4.57 11.67 7.04
C LEU A 78 -5.39 11.21 8.27
N ALA A 79 -5.78 12.12 9.15
CA ALA A 79 -6.67 11.84 10.27
C ALA A 79 -8.06 11.41 9.77
N ALA A 80 -8.61 12.07 8.74
CA ALA A 80 -9.86 11.68 8.11
C ALA A 80 -9.79 10.28 7.48
N VAL A 81 -8.67 9.94 6.83
CA VAL A 81 -8.40 8.57 6.35
C VAL A 81 -8.42 7.58 7.51
N ALA A 82 -7.79 7.93 8.63
CA ALA A 82 -7.73 7.07 9.79
C ALA A 82 -9.12 6.83 10.42
N ASP A 83 -9.96 7.86 10.46
CA ASP A 83 -11.37 7.74 10.89
C ASP A 83 -12.19 6.87 9.93
N LEU A 84 -12.02 7.07 8.61
CA LEU A 84 -12.69 6.25 7.60
C LEU A 84 -12.30 4.78 7.68
N PHE A 85 -11.01 4.48 7.79
CA PHE A 85 -10.48 3.12 7.84
C PHE A 85 -10.76 2.40 9.16
N ALA A 86 -10.97 3.12 10.26
CA ALA A 86 -11.38 2.52 11.52
C ALA A 86 -12.74 1.79 11.42
N ALA A 87 -13.67 2.28 10.59
CA ALA A 87 -14.95 1.61 10.33
C ALA A 87 -14.80 0.22 9.67
N PHE A 88 -13.67 0.01 8.98
CA PHE A 88 -13.30 -1.25 8.36
C PHE A 88 -12.34 -2.07 9.24
N GLY A 89 -12.14 -1.69 10.51
CA GLY A 89 -11.24 -2.39 11.44
C GLY A 89 -9.77 -2.30 11.03
N MET A 90 -9.38 -1.21 10.36
CA MET A 90 -8.02 -0.99 9.87
C MET A 90 -7.36 0.15 10.65
N TYR A 91 -6.15 -0.11 11.15
CA TYR A 91 -5.41 0.78 12.04
C TYR A 91 -3.99 1.02 11.52
N PRO A 92 -3.37 2.17 11.84
CA PRO A 92 -2.06 2.49 11.33
C PRO A 92 -0.97 1.62 11.98
N VAL A 93 -0.21 0.92 11.15
CA VAL A 93 0.89 0.04 11.53
C VAL A 93 2.15 0.44 10.78
N GLY A 94 3.25 0.60 11.53
CA GLY A 94 4.54 0.97 10.99
C GLY A 94 4.62 2.42 10.52
N TYR A 95 5.86 2.93 10.50
CA TYR A 95 6.20 4.25 9.98
C TYR A 95 7.24 4.10 8.86
N TYR A 96 6.96 4.72 7.72
CA TYR A 96 7.78 4.61 6.52
C TYR A 96 8.18 6.01 6.04
N ASP A 97 9.47 6.34 6.16
CA ASP A 97 10.03 7.60 5.70
C ASP A 97 10.66 7.44 4.30
N LEU A 98 9.86 7.66 3.27
CA LEU A 98 10.30 7.49 1.87
C LEU A 98 11.23 8.61 1.41
N ARG A 99 11.41 9.67 2.21
CA ARG A 99 12.38 10.74 1.96
C ARG A 99 13.82 10.27 2.18
N ARG A 100 13.99 9.15 2.91
CA ARG A 100 15.29 8.52 3.22
C ARG A 100 15.64 7.38 2.26
N ALA A 101 14.76 7.05 1.31
CA ALA A 101 15.05 6.02 0.32
C ALA A 101 16.19 6.46 -0.63
N ALA A 102 16.87 5.50 -1.24
CA ALA A 102 17.93 5.77 -2.22
C ALA A 102 17.46 6.67 -3.37
N SER A 103 16.18 6.54 -3.75
CA SER A 103 15.49 7.46 -4.64
C SER A 103 14.35 8.11 -3.86
N PRO A 104 14.56 9.30 -3.29
CA PRO A 104 13.67 9.82 -2.28
C PRO A 104 12.38 10.38 -2.86
N ILE A 105 11.31 10.25 -2.09
CA ILE A 105 9.97 10.75 -2.42
C ILE A 105 9.52 11.64 -1.25
N PRO A 106 8.92 12.82 -1.49
CA PRO A 106 8.63 13.80 -0.45
C PRO A 106 7.39 13.42 0.38
N VAL A 107 7.37 12.21 0.95
CA VAL A 107 6.25 11.66 1.72
C VAL A 107 6.72 10.87 2.93
N VAL A 108 5.89 10.88 3.97
CA VAL A 108 5.95 9.94 5.10
C VAL A 108 4.67 9.13 5.13
N SER A 109 4.74 7.87 5.53
CA SER A 109 3.62 6.93 5.34
C SER A 109 3.40 6.00 6.54
N THR A 110 2.22 5.41 6.58
CA THR A 110 1.85 4.27 7.45
C THR A 110 0.96 3.31 6.66
N ALA A 111 0.81 2.08 7.14
CA ALA A 111 -0.10 1.10 6.55
C ALA A 111 -1.34 0.94 7.43
N PHE A 112 -2.53 1.20 6.88
CA PHE A 112 -3.77 0.89 7.56
C PHE A 112 -4.17 -0.56 7.29
N ARG A 113 -4.25 -1.37 8.35
CA ARG A 113 -4.59 -2.80 8.23
C ARG A 113 -5.22 -3.36 9.49
N PRO A 114 -5.87 -4.54 9.42
CA PRO A 114 -6.29 -5.25 10.61
C PRO A 114 -5.10 -5.65 11.49
N LEU A 115 -5.33 -5.71 12.79
CA LEU A 115 -4.31 -6.07 13.79
C LEU A 115 -4.39 -7.55 14.16
N ASP A 116 -5.61 -8.04 14.40
CA ASP A 116 -5.87 -9.39 14.90
C ASP A 116 -5.71 -10.46 13.81
N ALA A 117 -5.12 -11.59 14.19
CA ALA A 117 -4.84 -12.69 13.27
C ALA A 117 -6.12 -13.30 12.66
N ASN A 118 -7.24 -13.35 13.40
CA ASN A 118 -8.52 -13.85 12.88
C ASN A 118 -9.14 -12.86 11.90
N GLU A 119 -9.01 -11.56 12.15
CA GLU A 119 -9.45 -10.51 11.22
C GLU A 119 -8.64 -10.55 9.91
N LEU A 120 -7.31 -10.76 9.99
CA LEU A 120 -6.42 -10.96 8.84
C LEU A 120 -6.73 -12.25 8.08
N ALA A 121 -7.07 -13.33 8.80
CA ALA A 121 -7.46 -14.60 8.18
C ALA A 121 -8.75 -14.46 7.35
N ARG A 122 -9.71 -13.65 7.83
CA ARG A 122 -10.99 -13.39 7.14
C ARG A 122 -10.84 -12.43 5.96
N ASN A 123 -10.13 -11.32 6.16
CA ASN A 123 -9.84 -10.37 5.08
C ASN A 123 -8.62 -9.51 5.44
N PRO A 124 -7.46 -9.73 4.79
CA PRO A 124 -6.22 -9.00 5.08
C PRO A 124 -6.07 -7.71 4.25
N PHE A 125 -7.17 -7.02 3.88
CA PHE A 125 -7.06 -5.80 3.09
C PHE A 125 -6.25 -4.73 3.83
N ARG A 126 -5.28 -4.17 3.12
CA ARG A 126 -4.33 -3.16 3.63
C ARG A 126 -4.34 -1.93 2.73
N VAL A 127 -4.11 -0.75 3.28
CA VAL A 127 -3.88 0.45 2.47
C VAL A 127 -2.61 1.16 2.94
N PHE A 128 -1.62 1.23 2.06
CA PHE A 128 -0.43 2.04 2.26
C PHE A 128 -0.79 3.51 2.01
N THR A 129 -0.77 4.33 3.07
CA THR A 129 -1.20 5.72 2.99
C THR A 129 0.00 6.65 3.18
N SER A 130 0.33 7.39 2.12
CA SER A 130 1.41 8.37 2.13
C SER A 130 0.88 9.78 2.30
N MET A 131 1.52 10.58 3.15
CA MET A 131 1.24 12.01 3.31
C MET A 131 2.42 12.84 2.82
N LEU A 132 2.13 13.90 2.06
CA LEU A 132 3.12 14.86 1.59
C LEU A 132 3.88 15.49 2.77
N ALA A 133 5.21 15.50 2.68
CA ALA A 133 6.11 16.01 3.71
C ALA A 133 6.40 17.51 3.49
N THR A 134 5.38 18.36 3.53
CA THR A 134 5.49 19.80 3.21
C THR A 134 6.46 20.57 4.08
N ARG A 135 6.77 20.09 5.29
CA ARG A 135 7.72 20.73 6.22
C ARG A 135 9.18 20.54 5.80
N ASP A 136 9.46 19.64 4.87
CA ASP A 136 10.82 19.34 4.43
C ASP A 136 11.30 20.35 3.38
N ALA A 137 12.18 21.26 3.81
CA ALA A 137 12.70 22.35 2.99
C ALA A 137 13.52 21.88 1.77
N ARG A 138 13.97 20.62 1.76
CA ARG A 138 14.63 20.02 0.59
C ARG A 138 13.69 19.97 -0.61
N TYR A 139 12.38 19.83 -0.39
CA TYR A 139 11.37 19.73 -1.46
C TYR A 139 10.51 20.98 -1.57
N PHE A 140 10.14 21.58 -0.44
CA PHE A 140 9.21 22.71 -0.39
C PHE A 140 9.85 23.91 0.31
N GLY A 141 10.37 24.85 -0.48
CA GLY A 141 10.81 26.15 0.04
C GLY A 141 9.63 26.96 0.63
N PRO A 142 9.88 28.00 1.44
CA PRO A 142 8.83 28.68 2.22
C PRO A 142 7.62 29.15 1.41
N GLU A 143 7.86 29.76 0.23
CA GLU A 143 6.79 30.23 -0.65
C GLU A 143 5.97 29.07 -1.25
N LEU A 144 6.65 28.05 -1.78
CA LEU A 144 5.97 26.90 -2.37
C LEU A 144 5.20 26.11 -1.31
N ARG A 145 5.78 25.95 -0.12
CA ARG A 145 5.13 25.32 1.04
C ARG A 145 3.83 26.02 1.38
N ALA A 146 3.84 27.35 1.54
CA ALA A 146 2.65 28.12 1.87
C ALA A 146 1.54 27.95 0.81
N ARG A 147 1.92 27.93 -0.48
CA ARG A 147 0.97 27.73 -1.59
C ARG A 147 0.39 26.32 -1.61
N VAL A 148 1.22 25.28 -1.39
CA VAL A 148 0.77 23.88 -1.27
C VAL A 148 -0.18 23.72 -0.09
N GLU A 149 0.20 24.19 1.09
CA GLU A 149 -0.61 24.07 2.30
C GLU A 149 -1.94 24.85 2.15
N THR A 150 -1.93 26.02 1.51
CA THR A 150 -3.15 26.77 1.20
C THR A 150 -4.07 26.01 0.24
N PHE A 151 -3.52 25.39 -0.80
CA PHE A 151 -4.29 24.59 -1.74
C PHE A 151 -4.94 23.39 -1.05
N VAL A 152 -4.15 22.62 -0.28
CA VAL A 152 -4.61 21.44 0.44
C VAL A 152 -5.65 21.79 1.51
N ALA A 153 -5.49 22.92 2.22
CA ALA A 153 -6.44 23.35 3.23
C ALA A 153 -7.81 23.78 2.68
N ARG A 154 -7.90 24.13 1.39
CA ARG A 154 -9.16 24.58 0.75
C ARG A 154 -9.99 23.45 0.16
N ARG A 155 -9.37 22.32 -0.19
CA ARG A 155 -10.08 21.18 -0.76
C ARG A 155 -10.69 20.31 0.35
N ARG A 156 -11.60 19.43 -0.07
CA ARG A 156 -12.25 18.48 0.82
C ARG A 156 -12.26 17.11 0.16
N LEU A 157 -11.42 16.20 0.66
CA LEU A 157 -11.30 14.85 0.10
C LEU A 157 -12.49 13.94 0.46
N PHE A 158 -12.98 14.05 1.70
CA PHE A 158 -14.05 13.21 2.22
C PHE A 158 -15.23 14.05 2.65
N ASP A 159 -16.44 13.55 2.37
CA ASP A 159 -17.66 14.14 2.93
C ASP A 159 -17.60 14.06 4.48
N PRO A 160 -17.79 15.17 5.21
CA PRO A 160 -17.81 15.14 6.68
C PRO A 160 -18.83 14.15 7.24
N ALA A 161 -20.00 13.99 6.61
CA ALA A 161 -21.00 13.03 7.05
C ALA A 161 -20.54 11.58 6.89
N LEU A 162 -19.73 11.29 5.85
CA LEU A 162 -19.11 9.97 5.66
C LEU A 162 -18.09 9.69 6.78
N VAL A 163 -17.27 10.68 7.13
CA VAL A 163 -16.27 10.54 8.20
C VAL A 163 -16.94 10.36 9.56
N GLU A 164 -17.96 11.17 9.88
CA GLU A 164 -18.73 10.98 11.13
C GLU A 164 -19.36 9.59 11.19
N ARG A 165 -19.97 9.15 10.08
CA ARG A 165 -20.56 7.82 10.03
C ARG A 165 -19.52 6.73 10.26
N ALA A 166 -18.33 6.87 9.68
CA ALA A 166 -17.24 5.94 9.91
C ALA A 166 -16.83 5.87 11.39
N ARG A 167 -16.79 7.01 12.09
CA ARG A 167 -16.52 7.07 13.53
C ARG A 167 -17.58 6.31 14.35
N THR A 168 -18.86 6.49 14.05
CA THR A 168 -19.95 5.73 14.70
C THR A 168 -19.80 4.23 14.48
N ILE A 169 -19.59 3.81 13.22
CA ILE A 169 -19.43 2.38 12.87
C ILE A 169 -18.22 1.77 13.59
N ALA A 170 -17.11 2.50 13.66
CA ALA A 170 -15.91 2.05 14.37
C ALA A 170 -16.15 1.89 15.88
N ALA A 171 -16.88 2.82 16.50
CA ALA A 171 -17.23 2.75 17.92
C ALA A 171 -18.19 1.58 18.22
N ASP A 172 -19.12 1.30 17.32
CA ASP A 172 -20.09 0.20 17.46
C ASP A 172 -19.52 -1.18 17.06
N GLY A 173 -18.35 -1.21 16.42
CA GLY A 173 -17.69 -2.43 15.92
C GLY A 173 -18.32 -3.02 14.66
N GLY A 174 -19.20 -2.27 14.00
CA GLY A 174 -19.98 -2.73 12.85
C GLY A 174 -21.18 -1.81 12.57
N CYS A 175 -22.03 -2.19 11.62
CA CYS A 175 -23.27 -1.47 11.33
C CYS A 175 -24.38 -2.40 10.83
N ALA A 176 -25.61 -1.91 10.77
CA ALA A 176 -26.73 -2.69 10.25
C ALA A 176 -26.53 -3.03 8.76
N ALA A 177 -26.99 -4.22 8.35
CA ALA A 177 -26.73 -4.74 7.01
C ALA A 177 -27.37 -3.91 5.88
N ASP A 178 -28.49 -3.24 6.16
CA ASP A 178 -29.21 -2.33 5.27
C ASP A 178 -28.45 -1.00 5.06
N GLU A 179 -27.79 -0.49 6.10
CA GLU A 179 -26.97 0.73 6.02
C GLU A 179 -25.58 0.48 5.40
N ALA A 180 -25.06 -0.75 5.54
CA ALA A 180 -23.71 -1.11 5.10
C ALA A 180 -23.45 -0.87 3.61
N GLY A 181 -24.45 -1.12 2.76
CA GLY A 181 -24.33 -0.92 1.31
C GLY A 181 -24.03 0.53 0.95
N ALA A 182 -24.85 1.45 1.45
CA ALA A 182 -24.69 2.88 1.19
C ALA A 182 -23.36 3.43 1.73
N PHE A 183 -22.98 3.03 2.95
CA PHE A 183 -21.72 3.43 3.55
C PHE A 183 -20.51 2.95 2.73
N VAL A 184 -20.47 1.66 2.36
CA VAL A 184 -19.36 1.10 1.57
C VAL A 184 -19.29 1.77 0.20
N SER A 185 -20.41 1.96 -0.50
CA SER A 185 -20.43 2.63 -1.80
C SER A 185 -19.91 4.07 -1.72
N ALA A 186 -20.30 4.83 -0.70
CA ALA A 186 -19.79 6.19 -0.48
C ALA A 186 -18.29 6.20 -0.17
N ALA A 187 -17.80 5.24 0.63
CA ALA A 187 -16.38 5.09 0.92
C ALA A 187 -15.56 4.73 -0.33
N VAL A 188 -16.05 3.82 -1.18
CA VAL A 188 -15.39 3.45 -2.46
C VAL A 188 -15.31 4.68 -3.38
N ALA A 189 -16.41 5.42 -3.52
CA ALA A 189 -16.48 6.60 -4.39
C ALA A 189 -15.50 7.71 -3.99
N ALA A 190 -15.13 7.81 -2.71
CA ALA A 190 -14.14 8.79 -2.25
C ALA A 190 -12.73 8.58 -2.81
N PHE A 191 -12.45 7.40 -3.38
CA PHE A 191 -11.16 7.06 -4.00
C PHE A 191 -11.24 6.87 -5.52
N ALA A 192 -12.35 7.27 -6.15
CA ALA A 192 -12.51 7.24 -7.60
C ALA A 192 -11.66 8.34 -8.28
N LEU A 193 -11.23 8.08 -9.51
CA LEU A 193 -10.48 9.08 -10.26
C LEU A 193 -11.37 10.27 -10.63
N SER A 194 -10.94 11.49 -10.27
CA SER A 194 -11.67 12.71 -10.62
C SER A 194 -11.60 13.03 -12.12
N ARG A 195 -12.69 13.61 -12.63
CA ARG A 195 -12.79 14.13 -14.00
C ARG A 195 -12.62 15.66 -14.07
N GLU A 196 -12.36 16.30 -12.94
CA GLU A 196 -12.17 17.75 -12.89
C GLU A 196 -10.87 18.18 -13.59
N PRO A 197 -10.88 19.28 -14.36
CA PRO A 197 -9.67 19.78 -14.99
C PRO A 197 -8.62 20.22 -13.96
N VAL A 198 -7.40 19.73 -14.14
CA VAL A 198 -6.21 20.07 -13.34
C VAL A 198 -5.63 21.40 -13.82
N ASP A 199 -5.24 22.30 -12.92
CA ASP A 199 -4.51 23.52 -13.31
C ASP A 199 -3.13 23.13 -13.88
N LYS A 200 -2.91 23.41 -15.17
CA LYS A 200 -1.69 22.96 -15.87
C LYS A 200 -0.44 23.62 -15.31
N ALA A 201 -0.48 24.92 -15.06
CA ALA A 201 0.69 25.66 -14.64
C ALA A 201 1.12 25.25 -13.23
N TRP A 202 0.15 25.02 -12.36
CA TRP A 202 0.37 24.53 -11.01
C TRP A 202 0.88 23.09 -11.00
N TYR A 203 0.26 22.21 -11.78
CA TYR A 203 0.69 20.82 -11.93
C TYR A 203 2.13 20.72 -12.45
N ASP A 204 2.50 21.53 -13.44
CA ASP A 204 3.87 21.56 -13.99
C ASP A 204 4.89 22.07 -12.97
N GLU A 205 4.51 23.06 -12.15
CA GLU A 205 5.36 23.55 -11.08
C GLU A 205 5.65 22.47 -10.04
N LEU A 206 4.62 21.77 -9.57
CA LEU A 206 4.77 20.67 -8.62
C LEU A 206 5.53 19.48 -9.22
N SER A 207 5.31 19.18 -10.50
CA SER A 207 6.00 18.11 -11.21
C SER A 207 7.49 18.34 -11.34
N ARG A 208 7.95 19.60 -11.26
CA ARG A 208 9.40 19.91 -11.20
C ARG A 208 10.02 19.58 -9.84
N VAL A 209 9.21 19.48 -8.77
CA VAL A 209 9.64 19.01 -7.46
C VAL A 209 9.58 17.48 -7.44
N SER A 210 8.39 16.92 -7.66
CA SER A 210 8.13 15.49 -7.70
C SER A 210 6.80 15.22 -8.38
N ALA A 211 6.72 14.16 -9.20
CA ALA A 211 5.45 13.71 -9.75
C ALA A 211 4.43 13.35 -8.65
N VAL A 212 4.90 12.85 -7.49
CA VAL A 212 4.05 12.60 -6.32
C VAL A 212 3.51 13.89 -5.73
N ALA A 213 4.30 14.97 -5.71
CA ALA A 213 3.80 16.27 -5.24
C ALA A 213 2.71 16.82 -6.17
N ALA A 214 2.83 16.63 -7.48
CA ALA A 214 1.82 17.03 -8.46
C ALA A 214 0.54 16.18 -8.35
N ASP A 215 0.69 14.87 -8.17
CA ASP A 215 -0.39 13.92 -7.96
C ASP A 215 -1.19 14.20 -6.69
N VAL A 216 -0.52 14.69 -5.63
CA VAL A 216 -1.17 15.00 -4.36
C VAL A 216 -1.69 16.42 -4.32
N ALA A 217 -0.84 17.43 -4.56
CA ALA A 217 -1.18 18.84 -4.35
C ALA A 217 -1.62 19.55 -5.64
N GLY A 218 -1.68 18.86 -6.78
CA GLY A 218 -2.17 19.40 -8.05
C GLY A 218 -3.64 19.12 -8.33
N VAL A 219 -4.27 18.22 -7.56
CA VAL A 219 -5.64 17.73 -7.81
C VAL A 219 -6.55 17.99 -6.60
N GLY A 220 -7.85 18.19 -6.84
CA GLY A 220 -8.83 18.47 -5.79
C GLY A 220 -9.33 17.24 -5.00
N SER A 221 -8.92 16.04 -5.40
CA SER A 221 -9.41 14.74 -4.89
C SER A 221 -8.26 13.82 -4.50
N THR A 222 -8.57 12.62 -3.99
CA THR A 222 -7.60 11.52 -3.83
C THR A 222 -8.13 10.31 -4.60
N HIS A 223 -7.27 9.34 -4.87
CA HIS A 223 -7.63 8.15 -5.63
C HIS A 223 -6.76 6.96 -5.24
N ILE A 224 -7.17 5.76 -5.65
CA ILE A 224 -6.32 4.56 -5.55
C ILE A 224 -5.15 4.70 -6.54
N ASN A 225 -3.93 4.83 -6.02
CA ASN A 225 -2.72 4.92 -6.84
C ASN A 225 -2.41 3.58 -7.52
N HIS A 226 -2.55 2.49 -6.76
CA HIS A 226 -2.52 1.13 -7.27
C HIS A 226 -3.31 0.21 -6.34
N LEU A 227 -3.73 -0.91 -6.90
CA LEU A 227 -4.35 -2.00 -6.16
C LEU A 227 -3.63 -3.30 -6.55
N THR A 228 -3.15 -4.00 -5.54
CA THR A 228 -2.19 -5.10 -5.69
C THR A 228 -2.84 -6.40 -5.24
N PRO A 229 -3.12 -7.35 -6.14
CA PRO A 229 -3.54 -8.69 -5.75
C PRO A 229 -2.35 -9.52 -5.28
N ARG A 230 -2.61 -10.55 -4.46
CA ARG A 230 -1.60 -11.53 -4.08
C ARG A 230 -1.48 -12.69 -5.08
N VAL A 231 -0.25 -13.12 -5.31
CA VAL A 231 0.07 -14.34 -6.07
C VAL A 231 1.00 -15.26 -5.26
N LEU A 232 0.89 -16.58 -5.50
CA LEU A 232 1.74 -17.60 -4.87
C LEU A 232 3.07 -17.80 -5.63
N ASP A 233 3.09 -17.55 -6.94
CA ASP A 233 4.29 -17.60 -7.78
C ASP A 233 4.39 -16.34 -8.65
N ILE A 234 5.16 -15.37 -8.16
CA ILE A 234 5.34 -14.08 -8.83
C ILE A 234 6.13 -14.19 -10.13
N ASP A 235 7.03 -15.18 -10.25
CA ASP A 235 7.85 -15.37 -11.44
C ASP A 235 7.00 -15.95 -12.59
N GLU A 236 6.14 -16.92 -12.29
CA GLU A 236 5.18 -17.46 -13.26
C GLU A 236 4.16 -16.41 -13.70
N LEU A 237 3.69 -15.59 -12.77
CA LEU A 237 2.81 -14.46 -13.12
C LEU A 237 3.52 -13.46 -14.02
N TYR A 238 4.75 -13.07 -13.68
CA TYR A 238 5.56 -12.19 -14.52
C TYR A 238 5.64 -12.72 -15.96
N ARG A 239 6.01 -14.00 -16.12
CA ARG A 239 6.09 -14.66 -17.43
C ARG A 239 4.75 -14.64 -18.18
N ARG A 240 3.64 -14.94 -17.51
CA ARG A 240 2.29 -14.96 -18.11
C ARG A 240 1.77 -13.59 -18.51
N MET A 241 2.12 -12.54 -17.76
CA MET A 241 1.78 -11.16 -18.07
C MET A 241 2.60 -10.66 -19.28
N THR A 242 3.91 -10.93 -19.30
CA THR A 242 4.77 -10.62 -20.44
C THR A 242 4.30 -11.33 -21.72
N ALA A 243 3.93 -12.60 -21.65
CA ALA A 243 3.42 -13.36 -22.79
C ALA A 243 2.10 -12.80 -23.35
N ARG A 244 1.33 -12.04 -22.56
CA ARG A 244 0.11 -11.32 -22.97
C ARG A 244 0.38 -9.91 -23.49
N GLY A 245 1.66 -9.54 -23.67
CA GLY A 245 2.06 -8.22 -24.16
C GLY A 245 2.01 -7.11 -23.12
N ILE A 246 1.84 -7.43 -21.83
CA ILE A 246 1.89 -6.43 -20.77
C ILE A 246 3.34 -6.14 -20.42
N THR A 247 3.75 -4.88 -20.55
CA THR A 247 5.10 -4.42 -20.21
C THR A 247 5.29 -4.37 -18.70
N MET A 248 5.90 -5.41 -18.15
CA MET A 248 6.36 -5.48 -16.77
C MET A 248 7.59 -4.60 -16.56
N ILE A 249 7.84 -4.15 -15.33
CA ILE A 249 9.13 -3.53 -14.97
C ILE A 249 10.23 -4.60 -14.93
N ASP A 250 11.47 -4.22 -15.25
CA ASP A 250 12.56 -5.18 -15.47
C ASP A 250 12.96 -6.01 -14.23
N ALA A 251 12.57 -5.59 -13.02
CA ALA A 251 12.99 -6.22 -11.77
C ALA A 251 11.80 -6.60 -10.88
N ILE A 252 11.88 -7.81 -10.31
CA ILE A 252 11.11 -8.19 -9.13
C ILE A 252 11.89 -7.71 -7.91
N GLN A 253 11.25 -6.89 -7.08
CA GLN A 253 11.84 -6.29 -5.90
C GLN A 253 11.55 -7.13 -4.66
N GLY A 254 12.41 -7.02 -3.64
CA GLY A 254 12.37 -7.86 -2.45
C GLY A 254 13.49 -8.91 -2.46
N PRO A 255 13.38 -10.00 -1.68
CA PRO A 255 14.38 -11.05 -1.66
C PRO A 255 14.49 -11.75 -3.02
N PRO A 256 15.66 -12.33 -3.34
CA PRO A 256 15.83 -13.15 -4.53
C PRO A 256 14.92 -14.39 -4.47
N ARG A 257 14.70 -15.02 -5.62
CA ARG A 257 14.10 -16.35 -5.70
C ARG A 257 15.10 -17.37 -5.13
N THR A 258 14.68 -18.16 -4.16
CA THR A 258 15.49 -19.20 -3.54
C THR A 258 14.65 -20.46 -3.30
N ASP A 259 15.29 -21.59 -3.03
CA ASP A 259 14.63 -22.84 -2.67
C ASP A 259 14.25 -22.92 -1.18
N GLY A 260 14.70 -21.93 -0.39
CA GLY A 260 14.40 -21.84 1.05
C GLY A 260 13.07 -21.14 1.32
N PRO A 261 12.73 -20.94 2.61
CA PRO A 261 11.50 -20.24 3.00
C PRO A 261 11.40 -18.86 2.37
N ALA A 262 10.27 -18.56 1.74
CA ALA A 262 9.97 -17.22 1.25
C ALA A 262 9.84 -16.27 2.45
N VAL A 263 10.62 -15.18 2.47
CA VAL A 263 10.61 -14.18 3.54
C VAL A 263 10.01 -12.87 3.07
N LEU A 264 9.39 -12.12 3.99
CA LEU A 264 8.82 -10.79 3.73
C LEU A 264 7.87 -10.79 2.52
N LEU A 265 8.20 -10.05 1.46
CA LEU A 265 7.45 -10.07 0.21
C LEU A 265 8.36 -9.86 -0.99
N ARG A 266 7.95 -10.40 -2.14
CA ARG A 266 8.45 -10.05 -3.46
C ARG A 266 7.36 -9.30 -4.21
N GLN A 267 7.71 -8.28 -4.97
CA GLN A 267 6.74 -7.45 -5.70
C GLN A 267 7.26 -6.99 -7.05
N THR A 268 6.36 -6.78 -8.00
CA THR A 268 6.65 -6.20 -9.30
C THR A 268 5.44 -5.42 -9.81
N SER A 269 5.60 -4.64 -10.87
CA SER A 269 4.51 -3.85 -11.45
C SER A 269 4.54 -3.93 -12.97
N PHE A 270 3.43 -3.58 -13.61
CA PHE A 270 3.44 -3.19 -15.02
C PHE A 270 3.48 -1.68 -15.13
N ARG A 271 4.10 -1.19 -16.21
CA ARG A 271 4.33 0.25 -16.39
C ARG A 271 3.00 1.02 -16.39
N ALA A 272 2.97 2.14 -15.67
CA ALA A 272 1.86 3.10 -15.69
C ALA A 272 1.45 3.44 -17.13
N LEU A 273 0.16 3.19 -17.44
CA LEU A 273 -0.43 3.63 -18.71
C LEU A 273 -0.62 5.14 -18.69
N ALA A 274 -0.59 5.78 -19.86
CA ALA A 274 -0.92 7.20 -19.94
C ALA A 274 -2.43 7.37 -19.76
N GLU A 275 -2.83 8.03 -18.67
CA GLU A 275 -4.23 8.16 -18.30
C GLU A 275 -4.76 9.49 -18.81
N PRO A 276 -5.86 9.49 -19.58
CA PRO A 276 -6.48 10.73 -20.05
C PRO A 276 -6.87 11.62 -18.87
N CYS A 277 -6.50 12.88 -18.93
CA CYS A 277 -6.95 13.89 -17.98
C CYS A 277 -7.26 15.19 -18.72
N LEU A 278 -7.97 16.08 -18.03
CA LEU A 278 -8.26 17.42 -18.50
C LEU A 278 -7.32 18.40 -17.81
N PHE A 279 -6.74 19.31 -18.58
CA PHE A 279 -5.94 20.40 -18.06
C PHE A 279 -6.61 21.73 -18.34
N ARG A 280 -6.62 22.62 -17.35
CA ARG A 280 -7.02 24.01 -17.50
C ARG A 280 -5.78 24.89 -17.65
N GLY A 281 -5.71 25.62 -18.77
CA GLY A 281 -4.68 26.61 -19.04
C GLY A 281 -4.91 27.92 -18.30
N ARG A 282 -3.91 28.82 -18.33
CA ARG A 282 -4.00 30.17 -17.73
C ARG A 282 -5.05 31.06 -18.39
N ASP A 283 -5.36 30.78 -19.65
CA ASP A 283 -6.43 31.40 -20.45
C ASP A 283 -7.83 30.85 -20.12
N GLY A 284 -7.92 29.90 -19.18
CA GLY A 284 -9.15 29.22 -18.79
C GLY A 284 -9.58 28.09 -19.72
N ARG A 285 -8.88 27.89 -20.86
CA ARG A 285 -9.20 26.85 -21.84
C ARG A 285 -8.90 25.47 -21.25
N VAL A 286 -9.82 24.53 -21.49
CA VAL A 286 -9.64 23.13 -21.12
C VAL A 286 -9.12 22.35 -22.31
N THR A 287 -8.01 21.63 -22.13
CA THR A 287 -7.41 20.77 -23.14
C THR A 287 -7.26 19.34 -22.61
N ALA A 288 -7.37 18.36 -23.51
CA ALA A 288 -7.05 16.98 -23.17
C ALA A 288 -5.53 16.82 -23.05
N GLY A 289 -5.10 16.05 -22.05
CA GLY A 289 -3.73 15.61 -21.86
C GLY A 289 -3.70 14.25 -21.21
N SER A 290 -2.54 13.87 -20.68
CA SER A 290 -2.41 12.62 -19.93
C SER A 290 -1.44 12.76 -18.76
N VAL A 291 -1.67 11.97 -17.72
CA VAL A 291 -0.76 11.79 -16.58
C VAL A 291 -0.38 10.31 -16.46
N ARG A 292 0.77 10.03 -15.83
CA ARG A 292 1.24 8.67 -15.52
C ARG A 292 1.45 8.55 -14.03
N VAL A 293 0.37 8.29 -13.30
CA VAL A 293 0.39 8.27 -11.83
C VAL A 293 -0.15 6.98 -11.23
N ARG A 294 -0.89 6.18 -12.01
CA ARG A 294 -1.40 4.88 -11.60
C ARG A 294 -0.76 3.74 -12.39
N PHE A 295 -0.49 2.64 -11.70
CA PHE A 295 0.07 1.42 -12.26
C PHE A 295 -0.58 0.21 -11.57
N GLY A 296 -0.45 -0.97 -12.16
CA GLY A 296 -0.79 -2.20 -11.43
C GLY A 296 0.46 -2.81 -10.85
N GLU A 297 0.34 -3.25 -9.62
CA GLU A 297 1.38 -3.94 -8.87
C GLU A 297 0.86 -5.33 -8.50
N VAL A 298 1.77 -6.27 -8.26
CA VAL A 298 1.47 -7.62 -7.77
C VAL A 298 2.52 -8.04 -6.76
N GLU A 299 2.09 -8.81 -5.75
CA GLU A 299 2.96 -9.23 -4.67
C GLU A 299 2.82 -10.72 -4.35
N ALA A 300 3.92 -11.32 -3.92
CA ALA A 300 3.96 -12.62 -3.26
C ALA A 300 4.48 -12.42 -1.84
N ARG A 301 3.74 -12.92 -0.85
CA ARG A 301 4.04 -12.73 0.59
C ARG A 301 4.53 -14.03 1.22
N GLY A 302 5.66 -13.91 1.91
CA GLY A 302 6.33 -14.93 2.69
C GLY A 302 6.10 -14.78 4.19
N VAL A 303 6.98 -15.40 4.98
CA VAL A 303 6.97 -15.33 6.45
C VAL A 303 7.48 -13.98 6.96
N ALA A 304 6.89 -13.48 8.05
CA ALA A 304 7.36 -12.30 8.75
C ALA A 304 8.68 -12.58 9.47
N LEU A 305 9.66 -11.68 9.33
CA LEU A 305 10.96 -11.81 9.99
C LEU A 305 10.96 -11.16 11.37
N THR A 306 11.70 -11.75 12.31
CA THR A 306 12.07 -11.09 13.57
C THR A 306 13.02 -9.93 13.30
N ARG A 307 13.33 -9.11 14.31
CA ARG A 307 14.36 -8.06 14.19
C ARG A 307 15.72 -8.65 13.75
N LYS A 308 16.12 -9.79 14.33
CA LYS A 308 17.33 -10.53 13.94
C LYS A 308 17.25 -11.00 12.48
N GLY A 309 16.12 -11.56 12.06
CA GLY A 309 15.92 -11.95 10.66
C GLY A 309 15.99 -10.76 9.72
N ARG A 310 15.42 -9.61 10.11
CA ARG A 310 15.46 -8.37 9.34
C ARG A 310 16.88 -7.83 9.18
N GLU A 311 17.69 -7.86 10.23
CA GLU A 311 19.11 -7.49 10.15
C GLU A 311 19.87 -8.37 9.15
N ARG A 312 19.61 -9.69 9.14
CA ARG A 312 20.19 -10.61 8.15
C ARG A 312 19.70 -10.34 6.74
N TYR A 313 18.42 -10.02 6.57
CA TYR A 313 17.84 -9.59 5.30
C TYR A 313 18.54 -8.33 4.78
N ASP A 314 18.66 -7.28 5.60
CA ASP A 314 19.27 -6.02 5.19
C ASP A 314 20.76 -6.23 4.83
N ALA A 315 21.48 -7.10 5.56
CA ALA A 315 22.86 -7.47 5.24
C ALA A 315 22.97 -8.25 3.91
N ALA A 316 22.08 -9.22 3.66
CA ALA A 316 22.05 -9.98 2.41
C ALA A 316 21.74 -9.08 1.21
N MET A 317 20.77 -8.16 1.35
CA MET A 317 20.38 -7.23 0.31
C MET A 317 21.42 -6.13 0.06
N GLY A 318 22.32 -5.88 1.02
CA GLY A 318 23.47 -4.99 0.86
C GLY A 318 24.65 -5.62 0.10
N ALA A 319 24.62 -6.91 -0.19
CA ALA A 319 25.65 -7.58 -0.97
C ALA A 319 25.60 -7.16 -2.46
N PRO A 320 26.74 -7.17 -3.19
CA PRO A 320 26.74 -6.88 -4.63
C PRO A 320 25.86 -7.81 -5.46
N ASP A 321 25.75 -9.07 -5.03
CA ASP A 321 24.82 -10.07 -5.56
C ASP A 321 24.07 -10.74 -4.39
N PRO A 322 22.88 -10.22 -4.05
CA PRO A 322 22.07 -10.78 -2.96
C PRO A 322 21.68 -12.24 -3.17
N ALA A 323 21.47 -12.67 -4.43
CA ALA A 323 21.09 -14.04 -4.74
C ALA A 323 22.25 -15.01 -4.44
N ALA A 324 23.47 -14.66 -4.88
CA ALA A 324 24.64 -15.47 -4.59
C ALA A 324 25.01 -15.47 -3.09
N ALA A 325 24.75 -14.38 -2.38
CA ALA A 325 25.06 -14.26 -0.95
C ALA A 325 24.00 -14.88 -0.01
N TRP A 326 22.78 -15.14 -0.50
CA TRP A 326 21.61 -15.46 0.34
C TRP A 326 21.84 -16.59 1.33
N HIS A 327 22.44 -17.70 0.88
CA HIS A 327 22.72 -18.91 1.67
C HIS A 327 23.63 -18.66 2.88
N ARG A 328 24.38 -17.55 2.90
CA ARG A 328 25.23 -17.15 4.03
C ARG A 328 24.45 -16.48 5.15
N HIS A 329 23.25 -16.00 4.85
CA HIS A 329 22.42 -15.22 5.77
C HIS A 329 21.19 -16.00 6.24
N PHE A 330 20.58 -16.78 5.35
CA PHE A 330 19.36 -17.54 5.65
C PHE A 330 19.57 -19.04 5.51
N PRO A 331 19.18 -19.84 6.52
CA PRO A 331 19.17 -21.28 6.39
C PRO A 331 18.10 -21.75 5.38
N PRO A 332 18.26 -22.95 4.81
CA PRO A 332 17.40 -23.44 3.73
C PRO A 332 16.04 -23.96 4.19
N THR A 333 15.77 -24.11 5.49
CA THR A 333 14.50 -24.69 5.98
C THR A 333 13.79 -23.85 7.03
N ASP A 334 12.45 -23.98 7.09
CA ASP A 334 11.65 -23.33 8.14
C ASP A 334 12.03 -23.80 9.55
N ALA A 335 12.46 -25.06 9.70
CA ALA A 335 12.89 -25.60 10.99
C ALA A 335 14.14 -24.88 11.52
N GLU A 336 15.12 -24.63 10.66
CA GLU A 336 16.32 -23.87 11.02
C GLU A 336 16.01 -22.38 11.21
N MET A 337 15.13 -21.81 10.39
CA MET A 337 14.63 -20.44 10.57
C MET A 337 13.98 -20.23 11.94
N ALA A 338 13.16 -21.19 12.38
CA ALA A 338 12.52 -21.19 13.69
C ALA A 338 13.55 -21.38 14.82
N ALA A 339 14.45 -22.37 14.69
CA ALA A 339 15.48 -22.66 15.69
C ALA A 339 16.44 -21.48 15.90
N GLU A 340 16.78 -20.74 14.83
CA GLU A 340 17.62 -19.56 14.91
C GLU A 340 16.86 -18.27 15.28
N GLY A 341 15.52 -18.32 15.42
CA GLY A 341 14.69 -17.17 15.75
C GLY A 341 14.70 -16.07 14.68
N LEU A 342 14.74 -16.44 13.40
CA LEU A 342 14.84 -15.50 12.28
C LEU A 342 13.48 -15.08 11.74
N ALA A 343 12.45 -15.90 11.92
CA ALA A 343 11.09 -15.63 11.47
C ALA A 343 10.06 -16.03 12.52
N TYR A 344 8.85 -15.50 12.37
CA TYR A 344 7.74 -15.75 13.27
C TYR A 344 6.94 -16.98 12.82
N TYR A 345 6.79 -17.94 13.75
CA TYR A 345 6.05 -19.19 13.58
C TYR A 345 5.09 -19.36 14.75
N ARG A 346 3.85 -19.77 14.50
CA ARG A 346 2.82 -19.92 15.55
C ARG A 346 3.21 -21.03 16.53
N GLY A 347 3.29 -20.73 17.82
CA GLY A 347 3.77 -21.67 18.84
C GLY A 347 5.18 -22.21 18.58
N GLY A 348 5.98 -21.55 17.74
CA GLY A 348 7.27 -22.06 17.27
C GLY A 348 7.20 -23.22 16.27
N ASP A 349 6.02 -23.59 15.76
CA ASP A 349 5.84 -24.67 14.79
C ASP A 349 6.31 -24.25 13.38
N PRO A 350 7.40 -24.85 12.84
CA PRO A 350 7.91 -24.53 11.50
C PRO A 350 6.90 -24.72 10.36
N SER A 351 5.85 -25.50 10.57
CA SER A 351 4.79 -25.72 9.58
C SER A 351 3.73 -24.60 9.56
N ALA A 352 3.73 -23.73 10.57
CA ALA A 352 2.73 -22.68 10.77
C ALA A 352 3.34 -21.26 10.73
N PRO A 353 3.95 -20.84 9.60
CA PRO A 353 4.55 -19.50 9.49
C PRO A 353 3.51 -18.38 9.67
N VAL A 354 3.93 -17.29 10.29
CA VAL A 354 3.16 -16.04 10.37
C VAL A 354 3.43 -15.24 9.10
N VAL A 355 2.39 -14.97 8.32
CA VAL A 355 2.50 -14.25 7.05
C VAL A 355 2.94 -12.81 7.30
N TYR A 356 3.82 -12.29 6.45
CA TYR A 356 4.18 -10.88 6.45
C TYR A 356 3.05 -10.02 5.89
N GLU A 357 2.50 -9.12 6.72
CA GLU A 357 1.33 -8.27 6.43
C GLU A 357 1.72 -6.81 6.11
N ASP A 358 3.00 -6.45 6.24
CA ASP A 358 3.49 -5.08 6.08
C ASP A 358 4.21 -4.88 4.74
N PHE A 359 5.00 -3.81 4.62
CA PHE A 359 5.58 -3.35 3.36
C PHE A 359 7.10 -3.18 3.45
N LEU A 360 7.78 -3.31 2.31
CA LEU A 360 9.21 -3.01 2.19
C LEU A 360 9.39 -1.52 1.80
N PRO A 361 9.94 -0.65 2.66
CA PRO A 361 10.06 0.78 2.35
C PRO A 361 10.92 1.06 1.11
N ALA A 362 12.04 0.35 0.95
CA ALA A 362 12.93 0.51 -0.19
C ALA A 362 12.27 0.06 -1.51
N SER A 363 11.48 -1.01 -1.46
CA SER A 363 10.79 -1.54 -2.64
C SER A 363 9.59 -0.66 -3.03
N ALA A 364 8.85 -0.12 -2.08
CA ALA A 364 7.80 0.86 -2.38
C ALA A 364 8.38 2.05 -3.17
N ALA A 365 9.46 2.67 -2.69
CA ALA A 365 10.14 3.76 -3.38
C ALA A 365 10.70 3.37 -4.76
N GLY A 366 11.26 2.16 -4.88
CA GLY A 366 11.78 1.61 -6.13
C GLY A 366 10.70 1.41 -7.20
N ILE A 367 9.56 0.81 -6.83
CA ILE A 367 8.40 0.67 -7.72
C ILE A 367 7.88 2.03 -8.14
N PHE A 368 7.72 2.97 -7.20
CA PHE A 368 7.29 4.32 -7.53
C PHE A 368 8.24 4.97 -8.55
N ARG A 369 9.56 4.94 -8.33
CA ARG A 369 10.53 5.48 -9.29
C ARG A 369 10.38 4.84 -10.67
N SER A 370 10.30 3.51 -10.76
CA SER A 370 10.24 2.81 -12.05
C SER A 370 9.00 3.14 -12.90
N ASN A 371 7.97 3.70 -12.26
CA ASN A 371 6.72 4.08 -12.89
C ASN A 371 6.57 5.60 -13.14
N LEU A 372 7.55 6.41 -12.75
CA LEU A 372 7.52 7.87 -12.91
C LEU A 372 8.50 8.34 -14.00
N ASP A 373 8.06 9.30 -14.81
CA ASP A 373 8.87 9.84 -15.92
C ASP A 373 9.98 10.82 -15.47
N ARG A 374 9.98 11.23 -14.19
CA ARG A 374 10.92 12.24 -13.64
C ARG A 374 11.34 11.90 -12.22
N GLU A 375 12.62 12.12 -11.94
CA GLU A 375 13.18 12.00 -10.61
C GLU A 375 12.79 13.18 -9.71
N THR A 376 12.60 12.88 -8.41
CA THR A 376 12.42 13.90 -7.38
C THR A 376 13.68 14.76 -7.25
N ARG A 377 13.52 16.08 -7.25
CA ARG A 377 14.64 17.01 -7.05
C ARG A 377 14.65 17.54 -5.63
N ALA A 378 15.52 16.96 -4.79
CA ALA A 378 15.80 17.50 -3.46
C ALA A 378 16.86 18.62 -3.57
N ARG A 379 16.63 19.74 -2.87
CA ARG A 379 17.60 20.82 -2.69
C ARG A 379 18.60 20.45 -1.60
N ALA A 380 19.80 21.03 -1.65
CA ALA A 380 20.76 20.94 -0.56
C ALA A 380 20.26 21.76 0.64
N ALA A 381 19.65 21.08 1.61
CA ALA A 381 19.18 21.63 2.87
C ALA A 381 19.22 20.54 3.95
N ALA A 382 19.31 20.94 5.23
CA ALA A 382 19.17 20.03 6.35
C ALA A 382 17.71 19.56 6.50
N ASP A 383 17.51 18.34 6.97
CA ASP A 383 16.18 17.85 7.35
C ASP A 383 15.88 18.24 8.81
N ASP A 384 15.19 19.36 9.00
CA ASP A 384 14.72 19.88 10.29
C ASP A 384 13.19 19.71 10.45
N SER A 385 12.58 18.90 9.60
CA SER A 385 11.13 18.76 9.50
C SER A 385 10.46 18.16 10.74
N GLY A 386 11.22 17.38 11.53
CA GLY A 386 10.74 16.68 12.72
C GLY A 386 9.77 15.53 12.43
N TYR A 387 9.74 15.01 11.21
CA TYR A 387 8.91 13.85 10.89
C TYR A 387 9.49 12.55 11.46
N ASP A 388 8.74 11.96 12.37
CA ASP A 388 8.96 10.61 12.89
C ASP A 388 7.62 9.93 13.22
N ALA A 389 7.67 8.70 13.74
CA ALA A 389 6.49 7.93 14.11
C ALA A 389 5.67 8.61 15.22
N GLN A 390 6.32 9.27 16.19
CA GLN A 390 5.66 9.94 17.30
C GLN A 390 4.92 11.19 16.84
N TRP A 391 5.56 11.99 15.98
CA TRP A 391 4.93 13.14 15.34
C TRP A 391 3.73 12.68 14.51
N LEU A 392 3.88 11.63 13.70
CA LEU A 392 2.78 11.13 12.86
C LEU A 392 1.60 10.65 13.72
N ALA A 393 1.89 9.93 14.81
CA ALA A 393 0.88 9.48 15.76
C ALA A 393 0.09 10.65 16.37
N GLY A 394 0.81 11.68 16.83
CA GLY A 394 0.20 12.90 17.37
C GLY A 394 -0.60 13.68 16.33
N ALA A 395 -0.11 13.72 15.09
CA ALA A 395 -0.74 14.44 13.98
C ALA A 395 -2.09 13.83 13.57
N ILE A 396 -2.27 12.52 13.70
CA ILE A 396 -3.51 11.81 13.35
C ILE A 396 -4.36 11.42 14.58
N GLY A 397 -3.86 11.68 15.79
CA GLY A 397 -4.54 11.33 17.04
C GLY A 397 -4.65 9.81 17.27
N ARG A 398 -3.75 9.01 16.71
CA ARG A 398 -3.76 7.54 16.84
C ARG A 398 -2.35 6.99 16.98
N GLU A 399 -2.20 5.94 17.79
CA GLU A 399 -0.94 5.22 17.93
C GLU A 399 -0.56 4.54 16.61
N ILE A 400 0.68 4.77 16.14
CA ILE A 400 1.28 3.99 15.07
C ILE A 400 1.80 2.69 15.68
N ARG A 401 1.15 1.56 15.40
CA ARG A 401 1.51 0.27 16.00
C ARG A 401 2.87 -0.24 15.51
N ASP A 402 3.66 -0.82 16.41
CA ASP A 402 4.87 -1.54 16.03
C ASP A 402 4.49 -2.89 15.38
N PRO A 403 4.81 -3.12 14.09
CA PRO A 403 4.52 -4.40 13.45
C PRO A 403 5.18 -5.59 14.16
N TYR A 404 6.37 -5.43 14.77
CA TYR A 404 7.05 -6.54 15.45
C TYR A 404 6.27 -7.05 16.67
N ALA A 405 5.67 -6.14 17.44
CA ALA A 405 4.83 -6.51 18.58
C ALA A 405 3.60 -7.32 18.13
N LEU A 406 3.01 -6.96 16.98
CA LEU A 406 1.87 -7.67 16.41
C LEU A 406 2.26 -9.07 15.91
N TYR A 407 3.44 -9.22 15.29
CA TYR A 407 3.94 -10.53 14.88
C TYR A 407 4.32 -11.43 16.06
N GLU A 408 4.89 -10.84 17.12
CA GLU A 408 5.14 -11.56 18.38
C GLU A 408 3.84 -12.07 19.00
N GLU A 409 2.79 -11.26 19.02
CA GLU A 409 1.47 -11.68 19.49
C GLU A 409 0.87 -12.78 18.61
N ALA A 410 0.95 -12.64 17.28
CA ALA A 410 0.44 -13.64 16.34
C ALA A 410 1.22 -14.96 16.35
N ALA A 411 2.47 -14.95 16.82
CA ALA A 411 3.33 -16.12 16.92
C ALA A 411 3.19 -16.87 18.26
N ARG A 412 2.60 -16.26 19.29
CA ARG A 412 2.26 -16.94 20.55
C ARG A 412 1.12 -17.92 20.31
#